data_AF-A0A1I7V7W0-F1
#
_entry.id   AF-A0A1I7V7W0-F1
#
_cell.length_a   1.000
_cell.length_b   1.000
_cell.length_c   1.000
_cell.angle_alpha   90.00
_cell.angle_beta   90.00
_cell.angle_gamma   90.00
#
_symmetry.space_group_name_H-M   'P 1'
#
loop_
_entity.id
_entity.type
_entity.pdbx_description
1 polymer ?
#
loop_
_entity_poly.entity_id
_entity_poly.type
_entity_poly.pdbx_seq_one_letter_code
_entity_poly.pdbx_strand_id
1 'polypeptide(L)'
;MKRIGNLMVDWFRGAVIENIRLQGLELVISLTALEQKIYLRVYRTCLKKSTGTSPRVELVEIGPRIDFSAKKRKNTSTDVFGTELGRIHVGKQNIDSMQTKKMKALRGNKNKEPPTNS
;
A
#
# COMPACT_ATOMS: atom_id res chain seq x y z
N MET A 1 1.32 -16.53 5.44
CA MET A 1 1.69 -15.41 6.33
C MET A 1 3.17 -15.29 6.65
N LYS A 2 4.01 -16.33 6.50
CA LYS A 2 5.47 -16.24 6.79
C LYS A 2 6.19 -15.07 6.10
N ARG A 3 5.84 -14.76 4.85
CA ARG A 3 6.45 -13.66 4.08
C ARG A 3 6.19 -12.27 4.66
N ILE A 4 5.00 -12.02 5.22
CA ILE A 4 4.66 -10.69 5.78
C ILE A 4 5.33 -10.48 7.14
N GLY A 5 5.48 -11.54 7.94
CA GLY A 5 6.18 -11.49 9.22
C GLY A 5 7.66 -11.16 9.01
N ASN A 6 8.33 -11.88 8.10
CA ASN A 6 9.73 -11.61 7.76
C ASN A 6 9.91 -10.19 7.19
N LEU A 7 8.98 -9.74 6.33
CA LEU A 7 9.01 -8.38 5.77
C LEU A 7 8.95 -7.31 6.86
N MET A 8 8.07 -7.47 7.85
CA MET A 8 7.93 -6.49 8.93
C MET A 8 9.15 -6.49 9.85
N VAL A 9 9.72 -7.66 10.14
CA VAL A 9 10.99 -7.75 10.89
C VAL A 9 12.11 -7.03 10.16
N ASP A 10 12.25 -7.25 8.85
CA ASP A 10 13.30 -6.59 8.06
C ASP A 10 13.12 -5.06 7.98
N TRP A 11 11.88 -4.56 8.00
CA TRP A 11 11.62 -3.12 7.97
C TRP A 11 11.98 -2.43 9.29
N PHE A 12 11.72 -3.10 10.43
CA PHE A 12 11.86 -2.49 11.77
C PHE A 12 13.09 -2.95 12.57
N ARG A 13 13.87 -3.95 12.11
CA ARG A 13 15.03 -4.48 12.86
C ARG A 13 16.20 -3.50 13.03
N GLY A 14 16.32 -2.51 12.15
CA GLY A 14 17.44 -1.57 12.17
C GLY A 14 18.80 -2.24 11.90
N ALA A 15 19.86 -1.72 12.50
CA ALA A 15 21.22 -2.25 12.38
C ALA A 15 21.42 -3.47 13.29
N VAL A 16 22.19 -4.46 12.82
CA VAL A 16 22.60 -5.61 13.63
C VAL A 16 23.76 -5.16 14.53
N ILE A 17 23.56 -5.21 15.85
CA ILE A 17 24.52 -4.75 16.85
C ILE A 17 24.73 -5.89 17.85
N GLU A 18 25.98 -6.14 18.25
CA GLU A 18 26.32 -7.22 19.19
C GLU A 18 25.95 -6.89 20.64
N ASN A 19 26.13 -5.63 21.05
CA ASN A 19 25.90 -5.17 22.42
C ASN A 19 25.01 -3.93 22.45
N ILE A 20 23.97 -3.95 23.30
CA ILE A 20 23.04 -2.83 23.45
C ILE A 20 22.94 -2.41 24.91
N ARG A 21 22.77 -1.10 25.15
CA ARG A 21 22.52 -0.58 26.49
C ARG A 21 21.05 -0.73 26.85
N LEU A 22 20.77 -1.06 28.12
CA LEU A 22 19.39 -1.18 28.64
C LEU A 22 18.56 0.09 28.46
N GLN A 23 19.19 1.27 28.54
CA GLN A 23 18.52 2.56 28.32
C GLN A 23 18.05 2.73 26.87
N GLY A 24 18.66 2.04 25.91
CA GLY A 24 18.24 2.09 24.50
C GLY A 24 17.02 1.21 24.19
N LEU A 25 16.59 0.39 25.15
CA LEU A 25 15.39 -0.44 25.02
C LEU A 25 14.18 0.35 25.53
N GLU A 26 13.70 1.30 24.72
CA GLU A 26 12.55 2.17 25.06
C GLU A 26 11.25 1.76 24.37
N LEU A 27 11.33 1.12 23.21
CA LEU A 27 10.20 0.84 22.32
C LEU A 27 10.11 -0.65 22.00
N VAL A 28 8.94 -1.23 22.18
CA VAL A 28 8.62 -2.60 21.79
C VAL A 28 7.44 -2.59 20.82
N ILE A 29 7.65 -3.18 19.64
CA ILE A 29 6.60 -3.39 18.64
C ILE A 29 6.15 -4.84 18.74
N SER A 30 4.86 -5.06 18.99
CA SER A 30 4.23 -6.37 18.98
C SER A 30 3.43 -6.57 17.70
N LEU A 31 3.71 -7.67 17.00
CA LEU A 31 3.08 -8.06 15.75
C LEU A 31 2.39 -9.40 15.95
N THR A 32 1.06 -9.39 16.06
CA THR A 32 0.26 -10.61 16.24
C THR A 32 -0.57 -10.87 15.00
N ALA A 33 -0.35 -12.02 14.37
CA ALA A 33 -1.17 -12.49 13.25
C ALA A 33 -2.27 -13.43 13.78
N LEU A 34 -3.53 -13.02 13.68
CA LEU A 34 -4.69 -13.83 14.05
C LEU A 34 -5.61 -13.94 12.84
N GLU A 35 -5.98 -15.18 12.48
CA GLU A 35 -6.81 -15.49 11.31
C GLU A 35 -6.25 -14.88 10.01
N GLN A 36 -6.78 -13.72 9.59
CA GLN A 36 -6.40 -12.95 8.39
C GLN A 36 -6.13 -11.46 8.69
N LYS A 37 -6.01 -11.12 9.98
CA LYS A 37 -5.69 -9.77 10.44
C LYS A 37 -4.35 -9.76 11.14
N ILE A 38 -3.61 -8.69 10.95
CA ILE A 38 -2.33 -8.46 11.61
C ILE A 38 -2.52 -7.27 12.54
N TYR A 39 -2.30 -7.50 13.82
CA TYR A 39 -2.35 -6.49 14.85
C TYR A 39 -0.94 -5.97 15.10
N LEU A 40 -0.73 -4.69 14.82
CA LEU A 40 0.47 -3.97 15.21
C LEU A 40 0.13 -3.14 16.46
N ARG A 41 0.90 -3.36 17.52
CA ARG A 41 0.81 -2.64 18.79
C ARG A 41 2.19 -2.13 19.15
N VAL A 42 2.24 -0.92 19.70
CA VAL A 42 3.48 -0.27 20.08
C VAL A 42 3.41 0.10 21.55
N TYR A 43 4.41 -0.38 22.28
CA TYR A 43 4.52 -0.23 23.72
C TYR A 43 5.82 0.48 24.06
N ARG A 44 5.78 1.28 25.12
CA ARG A 44 6.97 1.80 25.78
C ARG A 44 7.36 0.88 26.92
N THR A 45 8.65 0.62 27.07
CA THR A 45 9.22 -0.15 28.18
C THR A 45 9.57 0.76 29.35
N CYS A 46 9.01 0.45 30.51
CA CYS A 46 9.33 1.07 31.79
C CYS A 46 10.10 0.07 32.64
N LEU A 47 11.37 0.37 32.92
CA LEU A 47 12.22 -0.47 33.76
C LEU A 47 12.02 -0.08 35.23
N LYS A 48 11.47 -1.00 36.03
CA LYS A 48 11.34 -0.86 37.48
C LYS A 48 12.48 -1.58 38.19
N LYS A 49 12.84 -1.05 39.37
CA LYS A 49 13.83 -1.67 40.26
C LYS A 49 13.39 -3.09 40.60
N SER A 50 14.31 -4.04 40.48
CA SER A 50 14.12 -5.44 40.85
C SER A 50 15.19 -5.85 41.87
N THR A 51 14.94 -6.95 42.58
CA THR A 51 15.85 -7.53 43.57
C THR A 51 16.90 -8.46 42.93
N GLY A 52 16.90 -8.61 41.60
CA GLY A 52 17.81 -9.48 40.86
C GLY A 52 18.60 -8.72 39.80
N THR A 53 19.43 -9.44 39.04
CA THR A 53 20.32 -8.87 38.01
C THR A 53 19.55 -8.23 36.84
N SER A 54 18.32 -8.67 36.57
CA SER A 54 17.48 -8.15 35.48
C SER A 54 16.36 -7.23 36.01
N PRO A 55 16.16 -6.02 35.47
CA PRO A 55 15.10 -5.10 35.89
C PRO A 55 13.70 -5.67 35.60
N ARG A 56 12.68 -5.24 36.36
CA ARG A 56 11.29 -5.59 36.06
C ARG A 56 10.80 -4.72 34.91
N VAL A 57 10.38 -5.33 33.81
CA VAL A 57 9.89 -4.62 32.62
C VAL A 57 8.37 -4.51 32.68
N GLU A 58 7.87 -3.29 32.65
CA GLU A 58 6.45 -3.01 32.44
C GLU A 58 6.24 -2.34 31.09
N LEU A 59 5.14 -2.69 30.42
CA LEU A 59 4.80 -2.15 29.12
C LEU A 59 3.64 -1.17 29.27
N VAL A 60 3.80 0.03 28.72
CA VAL A 60 2.74 1.04 28.62
C VAL A 60 2.38 1.22 27.16
N GLU A 61 1.10 1.04 26.80
CA GLU A 61 0.65 1.25 25.43
C GLU A 61 0.73 2.74 25.10
N ILE A 62 1.58 3.08 24.13
CA ILE A 62 1.73 4.45 23.62
C ILE A 62 1.05 4.61 22.25
N GLY A 63 0.76 3.50 21.56
CA GLY A 63 0.23 3.49 20.20
C GLY A 63 1.32 3.73 19.14
N PRO A 64 1.03 3.58 17.83
CA PRO A 64 -0.29 3.39 17.21
C PRO A 64 -0.82 1.96 17.31
N ARG A 65 -2.15 1.87 17.37
CA ARG A 65 -2.92 0.61 17.36
C ARG A 65 -3.43 0.37 15.95
N ILE A 66 -2.70 -0.41 15.16
CA ILE A 66 -3.03 -0.62 13.73
C ILE A 66 -3.47 -2.06 13.49
N ASP A 67 -4.59 -2.19 12.81
CA ASP A 67 -5.17 -3.48 12.43
C ASP A 67 -5.12 -3.60 10.90
N PHE A 68 -4.19 -4.38 10.39
CA PHE A 68 -4.09 -4.65 8.96
C PHE A 68 -5.00 -5.82 8.59
N SER A 69 -5.68 -5.70 7.46
CA SER A 69 -6.42 -6.81 6.85
C SER A 69 -5.73 -7.21 5.54
N ALA A 70 -5.42 -8.49 5.39
CA ALA A 70 -4.83 -9.01 4.16
C ALA A 70 -5.92 -9.10 3.07
N LYS A 71 -6.16 -8.02 2.33
CA LYS A 71 -7.05 -8.04 1.16
C LYS A 71 -6.30 -8.55 -0.07
N LYS A 72 -6.94 -9.42 -0.85
CA LYS A 72 -6.45 -9.83 -2.17
C LYS A 72 -6.35 -8.61 -3.09
N ARG A 73 -5.31 -8.55 -3.93
CA ARG A 73 -5.21 -7.54 -4.99
C ARG A 73 -6.42 -7.67 -5.91
N LYS A 74 -7.18 -6.59 -6.05
CA LYS A 74 -8.26 -6.50 -7.05
C LYS A 74 -7.64 -6.37 -8.45
N ASN A 75 -8.33 -6.89 -9.46
CA ASN A 75 -7.99 -6.79 -10.88
C ASN A 75 -6.79 -7.61 -11.36
N THR A 76 -6.33 -8.60 -10.60
CA THR A 76 -5.33 -9.58 -11.05
C THR A 76 -5.99 -10.95 -11.24
N SER A 77 -5.77 -11.58 -12.38
CA SER A 77 -6.18 -12.96 -12.68
C SER A 77 -4.96 -13.81 -13.01
N THR A 78 -4.95 -15.07 -12.60
CA THR A 78 -3.91 -16.04 -12.94
C THR A 78 -4.40 -16.92 -14.09
N ASP A 79 -3.60 -17.01 -15.15
CA ASP A 79 -3.86 -17.93 -16.27
C ASP A 79 -3.44 -19.36 -15.92
N VAL A 80 -3.89 -20.36 -16.68
CA VAL A 80 -3.60 -21.80 -16.48
C VAL A 80 -2.10 -22.09 -16.54
N PHE A 81 -1.34 -21.26 -17.26
CA PHE A 81 0.12 -21.33 -17.37
C PHE A 81 0.87 -20.55 -16.27
N GLY A 82 0.18 -19.98 -15.28
CA GLY A 82 0.80 -19.29 -14.14
C GLY A 82 1.15 -17.81 -14.37
N THR A 83 0.85 -17.26 -15.56
CA THR A 83 1.05 -15.83 -15.87
C THR A 83 0.01 -14.97 -15.14
N GLU A 84 0.44 -13.87 -14.50
CA GLU A 84 -0.46 -12.89 -13.88
C GLU A 84 -0.91 -11.83 -14.90
N LEU A 85 -2.23 -11.67 -15.06
CA LEU A 85 -2.87 -10.70 -15.95
C LEU A 85 -3.57 -9.61 -15.13
N GLY A 86 -3.24 -8.34 -15.41
CA GLY A 86 -3.92 -7.17 -14.83
C GLY A 86 -5.04 -6.65 -15.72
N ARG A 87 -6.25 -6.48 -15.19
CA ARG A 87 -7.38 -5.88 -15.94
C ARG A 87 -7.39 -4.36 -15.80
N ILE A 88 -7.27 -3.64 -16.92
CA ILE A 88 -7.44 -2.19 -17.00
C ILE A 88 -8.90 -1.90 -17.38
N HIS A 89 -9.64 -1.19 -16.52
CA HIS A 89 -10.97 -0.69 -16.86
C HIS A 89 -10.86 0.70 -17.47
N VAL A 90 -11.12 0.81 -18.77
CA VAL A 90 -11.29 2.09 -19.46
C VAL A 90 -12.74 2.52 -19.30
N GLY A 91 -12.96 3.74 -18.79
CA GLY A 91 -14.31 4.30 -18.67
C GLY A 91 -14.96 4.55 -20.02
N LYS A 92 -16.30 4.67 -20.05
CA LYS A 92 -17.03 5.02 -21.27
C LYS A 92 -16.56 6.40 -21.77
N GLN A 93 -15.88 6.43 -22.91
CA GLN A 93 -15.44 7.68 -23.54
C GLN A 93 -16.62 8.31 -24.26
N ASN A 94 -17.04 9.49 -23.81
CA ASN A 94 -18.02 10.30 -24.52
C ASN A 94 -17.28 11.20 -25.53
N ILE A 95 -17.45 10.92 -26.82
CA ILE A 95 -16.79 11.64 -27.92
C ILE A 95 -17.65 12.82 -28.39
N ASP A 96 -18.93 12.84 -28.05
CA ASP A 96 -19.88 13.84 -28.55
C ASP A 96 -19.64 15.22 -27.94
N SER A 97 -19.06 15.28 -26.74
CA SER A 97 -18.62 16.53 -26.12
C SER A 97 -17.23 16.99 -26.60
N MET A 98 -16.55 16.20 -27.44
CA MET A 98 -15.21 16.52 -27.90
C MET A 98 -15.27 17.60 -28.97
N GLN A 99 -15.03 18.84 -28.57
CA GLN A 99 -14.89 19.94 -29.51
C GLN A 99 -13.58 19.80 -30.27
N THR A 100 -13.68 19.51 -31.57
CA THR A 100 -12.52 19.55 -32.46
C THR A 100 -12.11 21.00 -32.71
N LYS A 101 -10.80 21.24 -32.82
CA LYS A 101 -10.29 22.56 -33.19
C LYS A 101 -10.88 22.94 -34.55
N LYS A 102 -11.52 24.12 -34.63
CA LYS A 102 -12.12 24.62 -35.89
C LYS A 102 -11.03 24.96 -36.90
N MET A 103 -10.64 23.97 -37.71
CA MET A 103 -9.65 24.15 -38.77
C MET A 103 -10.24 24.90 -39.96
N LYS A 104 -9.47 25.85 -40.50
CA LYS A 104 -9.89 26.68 -41.65
C LYS A 104 -10.25 25.85 -42.88
N ALA A 105 -9.54 24.75 -43.12
CA ALA A 105 -9.77 23.85 -44.25
C ALA A 105 -11.08 23.05 -44.16
N LEU A 106 -11.57 22.78 -42.95
CA LEU A 106 -12.81 22.02 -42.70
C LEU A 106 -14.04 22.93 -42.59
N ARG A 107 -13.87 24.25 -42.70
CA ARG A 107 -14.99 25.19 -42.76
C ARG A 107 -15.60 25.13 -44.15
N GLY A 108 -16.80 24.57 -44.25
CA GLY A 108 -17.58 24.59 -45.49
C GLY A 108 -17.95 26.03 -45.89
N ASN A 109 -17.66 26.41 -47.12
CA ASN A 109 -18.22 27.61 -47.73
C ASN A 109 -19.67 27.29 -48.14
N LYS A 110 -20.64 28.03 -47.61
CA LYS A 110 -22.08 27.88 -47.97
C LYS A 110 -22.39 28.15 -49.45
N ASN A 111 -21.42 28.62 -50.23
CA ASN A 111 -21.58 29.08 -51.62
C ASN A 111 -20.86 28.20 -52.67
N LYS A 112 -20.53 26.94 -52.37
CA LYS A 112 -20.06 26.02 -53.42
C LYS A 112 -21.19 25.05 -53.80
N GLU A 113 -21.71 25.24 -55.01
CA GLU A 113 -22.57 24.25 -55.67
C GLU A 113 -21.83 22.90 -55.73
N PRO A 114 -22.54 21.78 -55.54
CA PRO A 114 -21.93 20.47 -55.63
C PRO A 114 -21.37 20.27 -57.05
N PRO A 115 -20.20 19.62 -57.21
CA PRO A 115 -19.67 19.33 -58.54
C PRO A 115 -20.68 18.45 -59.29
N THR A 116 -21.21 18.97 -60.39
CA THR A 116 -22.00 18.22 -61.37
C THR A 116 -21.08 17.21 -62.04
N ASN A 117 -21.31 15.91 -61.77
CA ASN A 117 -20.63 14.83 -62.46
C ASN A 117 -21.10 14.82 -63.92
N SER A 118 -20.16 15.08 -64.84
CA SER A 118 -20.27 14.74 -66.26
C SER A 118 -20.00 13.25 -66.48
#